data_AF-A0A7V8JMC1-F1
#
_entry.id   AF-A0A7V8JMC1-F1
#
_cell.length_a   1.000
_cell.length_b   1.000
_cell.length_c   1.000
_cell.angle_alpha   90.00
_cell.angle_beta   90.00
_cell.angle_gamma   90.00
#
_symmetry.space_group_name_H-M   'P 1'
#
loop_
_entity.id
_entity.type
_entity.pdbx_description
1 polymer ?
#
loop_
_entity_poly.entity_id
_entity_poly.type
_entity_poly.pdbx_seq_one_letter_code
_entity_poly.pdbx_strand_id
1 'polypeptide(L)'
;MSRHIARRAPKETLGFAWGRFPTVDGSAITWRLYRRDHRRALHMHVLTFFAGHDRAVITGHLRRARRYLRDKVDNIDLVALGVTA
;
A
#
# COMPACT_ATOMS: atom_id res chain seq x y z
N MET A 1 3.57 -15.24 -18.86
CA MET A 1 2.71 -14.74 -17.76
C MET A 1 3.22 -13.42 -17.23
N SER A 2 2.42 -12.36 -17.30
CA SER A 2 2.78 -11.02 -16.81
C SER A 2 2.93 -10.98 -15.28
N ARG A 3 4.17 -10.83 -14.79
CA ARG A 3 4.54 -10.82 -13.36
C ARG A 3 3.83 -9.73 -12.52
N HIS A 4 3.22 -8.74 -13.17
CA HIS A 4 2.50 -7.66 -12.49
C HIS A 4 1.08 -8.04 -12.05
N ILE A 5 0.51 -9.12 -12.59
CA ILE A 5 -0.84 -9.63 -12.29
C ILE A 5 -0.80 -10.75 -11.24
N ALA A 6 0.34 -11.42 -11.09
CA ALA A 6 0.47 -12.53 -10.15
C ALA A 6 0.30 -12.10 -8.68
N ARG A 7 -0.40 -12.96 -7.92
CA ARG A 7 -0.55 -12.84 -6.47
C ARG A 7 0.81 -12.67 -5.80
N ARG A 8 0.87 -11.77 -4.82
CA ARG A 8 2.04 -11.56 -3.98
C ARG A 8 1.59 -11.31 -2.56
N ALA A 9 2.01 -12.17 -1.63
CA ALA A 9 1.77 -11.94 -0.21
C ALA A 9 2.59 -10.74 0.29
N PRO A 10 2.05 -9.94 1.22
CA PRO A 10 2.86 -8.98 1.96
C PRO A 10 3.93 -9.70 2.78
N LYS A 11 5.13 -9.11 2.83
CA LYS A 11 6.16 -9.53 3.77
C LYS A 11 5.85 -8.89 5.12
N GLU A 12 6.02 -9.65 6.19
CA GLU A 12 5.95 -9.09 7.53
C GLU A 12 7.17 -8.19 7.76
N THR A 13 6.91 -6.90 7.98
CA THR A 13 7.94 -5.91 8.29
C THR A 13 7.40 -4.93 9.33
N LEU A 14 8.28 -4.34 10.14
CA LEU A 14 7.91 -3.24 11.05
C LEU A 14 7.62 -1.93 10.30
N GLY A 15 8.10 -1.79 9.07
CA GLY A 15 7.96 -0.59 8.27
C GLY A 15 6.83 -0.70 7.24
N PHE A 16 7.19 -0.56 5.97
CA PHE A 16 6.25 -0.65 4.85
C PHE A 16 6.16 -2.09 4.33
N ALA A 17 4.94 -2.58 4.16
CA ALA A 17 4.64 -3.85 3.53
C ALA A 17 3.56 -3.68 2.46
N TRP A 18 3.49 -4.59 1.49
CA TRP A 18 2.46 -4.54 0.45
C TRP A 18 2.23 -5.90 -0.19
N GLY A 19 1.03 -6.13 -0.69
CA GLY A 19 0.64 -7.35 -1.41
C GLY A 19 -0.19 -7.06 -2.66
N ARG A 20 -0.33 -8.07 -3.50
CA ARG A 20 -1.19 -8.07 -4.70
C ARG A 20 -2.11 -9.27 -4.67
N PHE A 21 -3.38 -9.01 -4.95
CA PHE A 21 -4.45 -9.97 -4.90
C PHE A 21 -5.25 -9.83 -6.20
N PRO A 22 -4.94 -10.61 -7.25
CA PRO A 22 -5.76 -10.66 -8.44
C PRO A 22 -7.13 -11.25 -8.11
N THR A 23 -8.15 -10.84 -8.87
CA THR A 23 -9.45 -11.51 -8.90
C THR A 23 -9.31 -12.90 -9.49
N VAL A 24 -10.30 -13.78 -9.24
CA VAL A 24 -10.27 -15.19 -9.69
C VAL A 24 -10.18 -15.27 -11.22
N ASP A 25 -10.89 -14.39 -11.91
CA ASP A 25 -10.90 -14.24 -13.36
C ASP A 25 -9.71 -13.45 -13.93
N GLY A 26 -8.85 -12.88 -13.06
CA GLY A 26 -7.71 -12.06 -13.45
C GLY A 26 -8.04 -10.70 -14.06
N SER A 27 -9.31 -10.27 -14.05
CA SER A 27 -9.77 -9.01 -14.64
C SER A 27 -9.26 -7.78 -13.89
N ALA A 28 -9.03 -7.90 -12.59
CA ALA A 28 -8.52 -6.83 -11.75
C ALA A 28 -7.50 -7.31 -10.72
N ILE A 29 -6.68 -6.37 -10.26
CA ILE A 29 -5.64 -6.61 -9.27
C ILE A 29 -5.84 -5.60 -8.14
N THR A 30 -6.06 -6.13 -6.94
CA THR A 30 -6.10 -5.33 -5.72
C THR A 30 -4.70 -5.26 -5.11
N TRP A 31 -4.17 -4.05 -4.98
CA TRP A 31 -2.95 -3.75 -4.25
C TRP A 31 -3.30 -3.31 -2.84
N ARG A 32 -2.74 -4.00 -1.85
CA ARG A 32 -2.89 -3.63 -0.44
C ARG A 32 -1.55 -3.16 0.07
N LEU A 33 -1.51 -1.93 0.59
CA LEU A 33 -0.33 -1.30 1.17
C LEU A 33 -0.54 -1.20 2.67
N TYR A 34 0.53 -1.43 3.43
CA TYR A 34 0.51 -1.49 4.88
C TYR A 34 1.69 -0.70 5.45
N ARG A 35 1.46 -0.02 6.58
CA ARG A 35 2.51 0.60 7.39
C ARG A 35 2.10 0.54 8.86
N ARG A 36 3.05 0.34 9.77
CA ARG A 36 2.80 0.39 11.22
C ARG A 36 3.23 1.73 11.80
N ASP A 37 2.51 2.21 12.80
CA ASP A 37 2.90 3.38 13.61
C ASP A 37 3.83 2.99 14.78
N HIS A 38 4.27 3.97 15.57
CA HIS A 38 5.13 3.75 16.75
C HIS A 38 4.54 2.77 17.79
N ARG A 39 3.22 2.59 17.85
CA ARG A 39 2.53 1.63 18.72
C ARG A 39 2.31 0.28 18.06
N ARG A 40 2.90 0.06 16.88
CA ARG A 40 2.73 -1.10 16.00
C ARG A 40 1.32 -1.27 15.44
N ALA A 41 0.44 -0.26 15.52
CA ALA A 41 -0.90 -0.35 14.93
C ALA A 41 -0.82 -0.34 13.40
N LEU A 42 -1.60 -1.19 12.74
CA LEU A 42 -1.54 -1.41 11.30
C LEU A 42 -2.43 -0.44 10.52
N HIS A 43 -1.83 0.36 9.66
CA HIS A 43 -2.53 1.27 8.74
C HIS A 43 -2.51 0.69 7.33
N MET A 44 -3.69 0.62 6.69
CA MET A 44 -3.86 0.03 5.37
C MET A 44 -4.37 1.06 4.36
N HIS A 45 -3.90 0.94 3.11
CA HIS A 45 -4.48 1.63 1.95
C HIS A 45 -4.63 0.63 0.80
N VAL A 46 -5.78 0.67 0.12
CA VAL A 46 -6.15 -0.32 -0.90
C VAL A 46 -6.46 0.38 -2.21
N LEU A 47 -5.92 -0.15 -3.30
CA LEU A 47 -6.14 0.33 -4.66
C LEU A 47 -6.45 -0.86 -5.57
N THR A 48 -7.46 -0.74 -6.42
CA THR A 48 -7.83 -1.79 -7.38
C THR A 48 -7.71 -1.25 -8.79
N PHE A 49 -7.06 -2.01 -9.67
CA PHE A 49 -6.87 -1.66 -11.07
C PHE A 49 -7.30 -2.82 -11.95
N PHE A 50 -7.93 -2.55 -13.09
CA PHE A 50 -8.12 -3.56 -14.13
C PHE A 50 -6.77 -4.01 -14.69
N ALA A 51 -6.66 -5.27 -15.11
CA ALA A 51 -5.44 -5.87 -15.64
C ALA A 51 -4.92 -5.19 -16.92
N GLY A 52 -5.81 -4.53 -17.68
CA GLY A 52 -5.46 -3.77 -18.87
C GLY A 52 -4.95 -2.34 -18.60
N HIS A 53 -4.94 -1.87 -17.36
CA HIS A 53 -4.40 -0.54 -17.05
C HIS A 53 -2.90 -0.46 -17.35
N ASP A 54 -2.49 0.69 -17.86
CA ASP A 54 -1.09 0.97 -18.10
C ASP A 54 -0.25 0.89 -16.82
N ARG A 55 0.92 0.27 -16.92
CA ARG A 55 1.80 0.01 -15.77
C ARG A 55 2.36 1.31 -15.19
N ALA A 56 2.63 2.33 -16.00
CA ALA A 56 3.11 3.61 -15.51
C ALA A 56 2.04 4.34 -14.71
N VAL A 57 0.77 4.27 -15.16
CA VAL A 57 -0.39 4.78 -14.42
C VAL A 57 -0.50 4.09 -13.06
N ILE A 58 -0.56 2.75 -13.03
CA ILE A 58 -0.60 1.97 -11.77
C ILE A 58 0.56 2.38 -10.85
N THR A 59 1.77 2.47 -11.38
CA THR A 59 2.96 2.86 -10.62
C THR A 59 2.83 4.27 -10.01
N GLY A 60 2.27 5.22 -10.77
CA GLY A 60 2.00 6.58 -10.30
C GLY A 60 1.05 6.60 -9.11
N HIS A 61 -0.07 5.87 -9.19
CA HIS A 61 -1.02 5.76 -8.08
C HIS A 61 -0.41 5.08 -6.85
N LEU A 62 0.35 3.99 -7.03
CA LEU A 62 1.00 3.31 -5.92
C LEU A 62 2.04 4.19 -5.21
N ARG A 63 2.79 5.03 -5.95
CA ARG A 63 3.72 5.99 -5.35
C ARG A 63 3.00 7.03 -4.51
N ARG A 64 1.88 7.55 -4.99
CA ARG A 64 1.03 8.51 -4.24
C ARG A 64 0.44 7.87 -2.98
N ALA A 65 -0.13 6.67 -3.09
CA ALA A 65 -0.68 5.94 -1.95
C ALA A 65 0.39 5.59 -0.90
N ARG A 66 1.60 5.22 -1.33
CA ARG A 66 2.72 4.99 -0.41
C ARG A 66 3.11 6.27 0.34
N ARG A 67 3.11 7.43 -0.34
CA ARG A 67 3.37 8.72 0.30
C ARG A 67 2.27 9.06 1.31
N TYR A 68 1.00 8.96 0.89
CA TYR A 68 -0.14 9.18 1.77
C TYR A 68 -0.07 8.34 3.06
N LEU A 69 0.24 7.04 2.95
CA LEU A 69 0.40 6.18 4.14
C LEU A 69 1.57 6.59 5.02
N ARG A 70 2.67 7.06 4.44
CA ARG A 70 3.80 7.59 5.19
C ARG A 70 3.36 8.83 5.96
N ASP A 71 2.85 9.83 5.26
CA ASP A 71 2.48 11.12 5.85
C ASP A 71 1.43 10.93 6.96
N LYS A 72 0.47 10.02 6.77
CA LYS A 72 -0.51 9.64 7.80
C LYS A 72 0.17 9.07 9.07
N VAL A 73 1.08 8.12 8.92
CA VAL A 73 1.76 7.49 10.06
C VAL A 73 2.72 8.46 10.73
N ASP A 74 3.48 9.20 9.93
CA ASP A 74 4.43 10.19 10.43
C ASP A 74 3.67 11.29 11.22
N ASN A 75 2.48 11.72 10.78
CA ASN A 75 1.62 12.62 11.56
C ASN A 75 1.16 12.01 12.89
N ILE A 76 0.77 10.73 12.92
CA ILE A 76 0.40 10.04 14.17
C ILE A 76 1.58 9.99 15.13
N ASP A 77 2.78 9.70 14.61
CA ASP A 77 4.00 9.63 15.41
C ASP A 77 4.39 11.02 15.93
N LEU A 78 4.26 12.08 15.12
CA LEU A 78 4.53 13.47 15.54
C LEU A 78 3.56 13.97 16.63
N VAL A 79 2.27 13.64 16.52
CA VAL A 79 1.27 13.94 17.56
C VAL A 79 1.64 13.23 18.87
N ALA A 80 2.04 11.96 18.81
CA ALA A 80 2.43 11.22 20.01
C ALA A 80 3.71 11.74 20.67
N LEU A 81 4.62 12.34 19.88
CA LEU A 81 5.82 13.01 20.40
C LEU A 81 5.54 14.42 20.94
N GLY A 82 4.30 14.92 20.84
CA GLY A 82 3.94 16.28 21.26
C GLY A 82 4.58 17.38 20.40
N VAL A 83 5.05 17.05 19.20
CA VAL A 83 5.72 17.97 18.28
C VAL A 83 4.71 18.73 17.42
N THR A 84 3.52 18.16 17.20
CA THR A 84 2.40 18.84 16.56
C THR A 84 1.36 19.22 17.61
N ALA A 85 1.10 20.52 17.73
CA ALA A 85 0.06 21.11 18.58
C ALA A 85 -1.34 20.93 17.97
#